data_AF-A0A7Y7IZG3-F1
#
_entry.id   AF-A0A7Y7IZG3-F1
#
_cell.length_a   1.000
_cell.length_b   1.000
_cell.length_c   1.000
_cell.angle_alpha   90.00
_cell.angle_beta   90.00
_cell.angle_gamma   90.00
#
_symmetry.space_group_name_H-M   'P 1'
#
loop_
_entity.id
_entity.type
_entity.pdbx_description
1 polymer ?
#
loop_
_entity_poly.entity_id
_entity_poly.type
_entity_poly.pdbx_seq_one_letter_code
_entity_poly.pdbx_strand_id
1 'polypeptide(L)'
;IVRGADDPGGPTGLLFDRQTPDSIADAVARFVALEPLMTPELCRANALRFSEESFRDAFRALVGRSMSDMANSVQPAPYDAAYS
;
A
#
# COMPACT_ATOMS: atom_id res chain seq x y z
N ILE A 1 -4.28 4.40 3.07
CA ILE A 1 -4.07 5.82 3.44
C ILE A 1 -4.67 6.07 4.81
N VAL A 2 -5.98 5.94 4.98
CA VAL A 2 -6.61 6.01 6.32
C VAL A 2 -6.52 4.65 7.02
N ARG A 3 -6.24 4.67 8.34
CA ARG A 3 -6.38 3.53 9.25
C ARG A 3 -7.40 3.90 10.32
N GLY A 4 -8.43 3.07 10.48
CA GLY A 4 -9.52 3.31 11.44
C GLY A 4 -9.12 2.96 12.88
N ALA A 5 -10.06 3.17 13.81
CA ALA A 5 -9.86 2.92 15.24
C ALA A 5 -9.42 1.49 15.57
N ASP A 6 -9.88 0.51 14.80
CA ASP A 6 -9.59 -0.92 15.02
C ASP A 6 -8.31 -1.40 14.31
N ASP A 7 -7.54 -0.51 13.67
CA ASP A 7 -6.29 -0.90 13.00
C ASP A 7 -5.21 -1.23 14.05
N PRO A 8 -4.56 -2.41 13.98
CA PRO A 8 -3.55 -2.82 14.96
C PRO A 8 -2.30 -1.93 14.96
N GLY A 9 -2.06 -1.18 13.88
CA GLY A 9 -0.99 -0.19 13.82
C GLY A 9 -1.42 1.23 14.25
N GLY A 10 -2.58 1.37 14.87
CA GLY A 10 -3.12 2.61 15.40
C GLY A 10 -3.88 3.47 14.37
N PRO A 11 -4.83 4.31 14.83
CA PRO A 11 -5.65 5.12 13.95
C PRO A 11 -4.86 6.29 13.36
N THR A 12 -5.15 6.61 12.11
CA THR A 12 -4.62 7.80 11.41
C THR A 12 -5.71 8.63 10.76
N GLY A 13 -6.97 8.25 10.96
CA GLY A 13 -8.15 8.96 10.50
C GLY A 13 -9.39 8.07 10.59
N LEU A 14 -10.45 8.51 9.93
CA LEU A 14 -11.66 7.71 9.76
C LEU A 14 -12.24 7.95 8.37
N LEU A 15 -13.05 6.99 7.93
CA LEU A 15 -13.88 7.14 6.74
C LEU A 15 -15.33 7.39 7.15
N PHE A 16 -16.10 7.96 6.23
CA PHE A 16 -17.53 8.18 6.38
C PHE A 16 -18.24 7.66 5.14
N ASP A 17 -19.50 7.29 5.33
CA ASP A 17 -20.25 6.40 4.45
C ASP A 17 -20.89 7.10 3.26
N ARG A 18 -21.33 8.37 3.44
CA ARG A 18 -22.02 9.13 2.39
C ARG A 18 -21.47 10.54 2.24
N GLN A 19 -21.50 11.04 1.01
CA GLN A 19 -21.13 12.42 0.68
C GLN A 19 -22.28 13.39 0.97
N THR A 20 -22.75 13.42 2.22
CA THR A 20 -23.81 14.33 2.70
C THR A 20 -23.30 15.22 3.82
N PRO A 21 -23.87 16.43 4.01
CA PRO A 21 -23.48 17.31 5.11
C PRO A 21 -23.57 16.62 6.48
N ASP A 22 -24.63 15.86 6.74
CA ASP A 22 -24.85 15.18 8.02
C ASP A 22 -23.77 14.12 8.26
N SER A 23 -23.49 13.26 7.27
CA SER A 23 -22.41 12.26 7.37
C SER A 23 -21.04 12.92 7.62
N ILE A 24 -20.78 14.10 7.08
CA ILE A 24 -19.54 14.85 7.32
C ILE A 24 -19.54 15.40 8.76
N ALA A 25 -20.63 16.00 9.23
CA ALA A 25 -20.73 16.51 10.60
C ALA A 25 -20.50 15.39 11.64
N ASP A 26 -21.14 14.24 11.44
CA ASP A 26 -20.95 13.04 12.27
C ASP A 26 -19.52 12.51 12.21
N ALA A 27 -18.89 12.56 11.03
CA ALA A 27 -17.49 12.18 10.85
C ALA A 27 -16.55 13.11 11.62
N VAL A 28 -16.79 14.42 11.60
CA VAL A 28 -15.99 15.40 12.35
C VAL A 28 -16.15 15.18 13.85
N ALA A 29 -17.37 14.95 14.34
CA ALA A 29 -17.60 14.65 15.75
C ALA A 29 -16.83 13.39 16.22
N ARG A 30 -16.89 12.31 15.43
CA ARG A 30 -16.12 11.08 15.71
C ARG A 30 -14.60 11.32 15.60
N PHE A 31 -14.16 12.16 14.67
CA PHE A 31 -12.75 12.49 14.50
C PHE A 31 -12.19 13.18 15.74
N VAL A 32 -12.90 14.17 16.28
CA VAL A 32 -12.50 14.87 17.51
C VAL A 32 -12.41 13.91 18.70
N ALA A 33 -13.33 12.95 18.81
CA ALA A 33 -13.27 11.93 19.86
C ALA A 33 -12.08 10.96 19.72
N LEU A 34 -11.65 10.68 18.49
CA LEU A 34 -10.53 9.79 18.18
C LEU A 34 -9.16 10.49 18.14
N GLU A 35 -9.13 11.82 18.01
CA GLU A 35 -7.91 12.63 17.84
C GLU A 35 -6.81 12.35 18.88
N PRO A 36 -7.13 12.16 20.18
CA PRO A 36 -6.11 11.83 21.17
C PRO A 36 -5.36 10.51 20.92
N LEU A 37 -5.94 9.60 20.12
CA LEU A 37 -5.34 8.31 19.75
C LEU A 37 -4.54 8.40 18.44
N MET A 38 -4.72 9.45 17.64
CA MET A 38 -4.11 9.63 16.31
C MET A 38 -2.81 10.42 16.42
N THR A 39 -1.79 9.84 17.05
CA THR A 39 -0.55 10.57 17.33
C THR A 39 0.20 10.99 16.04
N PRO A 40 1.00 12.09 16.08
CA PRO A 40 1.82 12.50 14.95
C PRO A 40 2.77 11.40 14.44
N GLU A 41 3.29 10.57 15.34
CA GLU A 41 4.19 9.47 15.01
C GLU A 41 3.48 8.38 14.21
N LEU A 42 2.25 8.02 14.58
CA LEU A 42 1.42 7.07 13.84
C LEU A 42 1.07 7.60 12.44
N CYS A 43 0.68 8.88 12.36
CA CYS A 43 0.40 9.55 11.10
C CYS A 43 1.63 9.55 10.18
N ARG A 44 2.81 9.93 10.72
CA ARG A 44 4.08 9.94 9.98
C ARG A 44 4.49 8.54 9.53
N ALA A 45 4.45 7.56 10.41
CA ALA A 45 4.82 6.18 10.09
C ALA A 45 3.93 5.60 8.98
N ASN A 46 2.64 5.89 9.02
CA ASN A 46 1.72 5.48 7.97
C ASN A 46 1.95 6.22 6.64
N ALA A 47 2.25 7.53 6.67
CA ALA A 47 2.56 8.32 5.48
C ALA A 47 3.85 7.85 4.78
N LEU A 48 4.89 7.47 5.53
CA LEU A 48 6.16 7.00 4.97
C LEU A 48 6.03 5.74 4.09
N ARG A 49 4.99 4.92 4.30
CA ARG A 49 4.67 3.78 3.43
C ARG A 49 4.35 4.19 1.99
N PHE A 50 3.97 5.45 1.79
CA PHE A 50 3.64 6.05 0.50
C PHE A 50 4.74 7.02 0.00
N SER A 51 5.95 6.91 0.55
CA SER A 51 7.10 7.70 0.09
C SER A 51 7.55 7.28 -1.31
N GLU A 52 8.20 8.21 -2.01
CA GLU A 52 8.82 7.94 -3.32
C GLU A 52 9.85 6.81 -3.23
N GLU A 53 10.65 6.79 -2.14
CA GLU A 53 11.63 5.73 -1.88
C GLU A 53 10.95 4.36 -1.78
N SER A 54 9.91 4.24 -0.95
CA SER A 54 9.14 2.99 -0.81
C SER A 54 8.52 2.55 -2.13
N PHE A 55 7.99 3.50 -2.92
CA PHE A 55 7.46 3.20 -4.24
C PHE A 55 8.53 2.67 -5.19
N ARG A 56 9.66 3.38 -5.29
CA ARG A 56 10.77 3.02 -6.20
C ARG A 56 11.34 1.64 -5.87
N ASP A 57 11.52 1.35 -4.59
CA ASP A 57 12.07 0.06 -4.15
C ASP A 57 11.09 -1.08 -4.41
N ALA A 58 9.80 -0.88 -4.09
CA ALA A 58 8.76 -1.86 -4.38
C ALA A 58 8.60 -2.10 -5.90
N PHE A 59 8.67 -1.04 -6.71
CA PHE A 59 8.58 -1.12 -8.16
C PHE A 59 9.77 -1.88 -8.77
N ARG A 60 11.01 -1.54 -8.37
CA ARG A 60 12.22 -2.25 -8.80
C ARG A 60 12.15 -3.73 -8.45
N ALA A 61 11.72 -4.05 -7.23
CA ALA A 61 11.57 -5.43 -6.79
C ALA A 61 10.52 -6.18 -7.62
N LEU A 62 9.40 -5.53 -7.96
CA LEU A 62 8.37 -6.11 -8.83
C LEU A 62 8.92 -6.41 -10.22
N VAL A 63 9.55 -5.43 -10.88
CA VAL A 63 10.13 -5.60 -12.22
C VAL A 63 11.19 -6.71 -12.23
N GLY A 64 12.09 -6.72 -11.25
CA GLY A 64 13.13 -7.74 -11.15
C GLY A 64 12.56 -9.16 -11.02
N ARG A 65 11.49 -9.34 -10.22
CA ARG A 65 10.77 -10.62 -10.12
C ARG A 65 10.15 -11.00 -11.47
N SER A 66 9.40 -10.09 -12.10
CA SER A 66 8.77 -10.36 -13.40
C SER A 66 9.78 -10.74 -14.49
N MET A 67 10.94 -10.07 -14.54
CA MET A 67 12.01 -10.41 -15.49
C MET A 67 12.61 -11.79 -15.21
N SER A 68 12.78 -12.15 -13.94
CA SER A 68 13.27 -13.47 -13.54
C SER A 68 12.27 -14.57 -13.90
N ASP A 69 10.97 -14.32 -13.67
CA ASP A 69 9.89 -15.26 -14.02
C ASP A 69 9.79 -15.47 -15.54
N MET A 70 9.96 -14.41 -16.33
CA MET A 70 10.05 -14.52 -17.79
C MET A 70 11.28 -15.32 -18.23
N ALA A 71 12.45 -15.06 -17.65
CA ALA A 71 13.67 -15.81 -17.98
C ALA A 71 13.53 -17.30 -17.63
N ASN A 72 12.85 -17.63 -16.53
CA ASN A 72 12.67 -19.01 -16.06
C ASN A 72 11.56 -19.76 -16.83
N SER A 73 10.70 -19.05 -17.55
CA SER A 73 9.63 -19.63 -18.39
C SER A 73 10.04 -19.83 -19.86
N VAL A 74 11.19 -19.31 -20.27
CA VAL A 74 11.79 -19.62 -21.58
C VAL A 74 12.52 -20.97 -21.48
N GLN A 75 11.84 -22.06 -21.85
CA GLN A 75 12.50 -23.33 -22.15
C GLN A 75 13.39 -23.14 -23.38
N PRO A 76 14.71 -23.41 -23.31
CA PRO A 76 15.54 -23.40 -24.51
C PRO A 76 15.03 -24.48 -25.46
N ALA A 77 14.79 -24.12 -26.72
CA ALA A 77 14.46 -25.09 -27.76
C ALA A 77 15.57 -26.17 -27.80
N PRO A 78 15.23 -27.47 -27.88
CA PRO A 78 16.25 -28.51 -27.93
C PRO A 78 17.15 -28.28 -29.15
N TYR A 79 18.46 -28.24 -28.89
CA TYR A 79 19.47 -28.12 -29.94
C TYR A 79 19.49 -29.44 -30.72
N ASP A 80 18.96 -29.42 -31.95
CA ASP A 80 18.96 -30.60 -32.81
C ASP A 80 20.37 -30.80 -33.39
N ALA A 81 21.06 -31.83 -32.89
CA ALA A 81 22.44 -32.18 -33.23
C ALA A 81 22.58 -32.81 -34.64
N ALA A 82 21.76 -32.38 -35.62
CA ALA A 82 21.61 -33.05 -36.91
C ALA A 82 22.46 -32.46 -38.05
N TYR A 83 23.35 -31.50 -37.78
CA TYR A 83 24.33 -31.01 -38.76
C TYR A 83 25.76 -31.37 -38.32
N SER A 84 26.18 -32.58 -38.65
CA SER A 84 27.59 -32.99 -38.77
C SER A 84 27.72 -33.99 -39.90
#